data_AF-A0A1K1QCH9-F1
#
_entry.id   AF-A0A1K1QCH9-F1
#
_cell.length_a   1.000
_cell.length_b   1.000
_cell.length_c   1.000
_cell.angle_alpha   90.00
_cell.angle_beta   90.00
_cell.angle_gamma   90.00
#
_symmetry.space_group_name_H-M   'P 1'
#
loop_
_entity.id
_entity.type
_entity.pdbx_description
1 polymer ?
#
loop_
_entity_poly.entity_id
_entity_poly.type
_entity_poly.pdbx_seq_one_letter_code
_entity_poly.pdbx_strand_id
1 'polypeptide(L)'
;MTLEKNDYKLESKKAFLEKIENHYKPITDEKIPESIFSDLCKYLARSLHKSYKTLRKRHPQSKERYSSFKIKDLQYPFTQYCITNFLKEKDAINYSKYSKIIFQMTENEFKDYEKQKHAYETK
;
A
#
# COMPACT_ATOMS: atom_id res chain seq x y z
N MET A 1 -19.49 8.00 33.30
CA MET A 1 -18.66 7.43 32.22
C MET A 1 -17.59 8.45 31.86
N THR A 2 -16.38 8.25 32.38
CA THR A 2 -15.19 8.97 31.94
C THR A 2 -14.91 8.57 30.50
N LEU A 3 -15.16 9.47 29.55
CA LEU A 3 -14.62 9.35 28.20
C LEU A 3 -13.11 9.47 28.34
N GLU A 4 -12.42 8.33 28.46
CA GLU A 4 -10.96 8.29 28.40
C GLU A 4 -10.53 9.01 27.11
N LYS A 5 -9.85 10.14 27.29
CA LYS A 5 -9.19 10.86 26.19
C LYS A 5 -8.00 10.03 25.73
N ASN A 6 -8.27 8.94 25.03
CA ASN A 6 -7.25 8.33 24.20
C ASN A 6 -7.00 9.29 23.04
N ASP A 7 -5.89 10.02 23.12
CA ASP A 7 -5.38 10.80 22.01
C ASP A 7 -4.89 9.81 20.94
N TYR A 8 -5.83 9.32 20.12
CA TYR A 8 -5.58 8.44 18.99
C TYR A 8 -4.81 9.20 17.90
N LYS A 9 -3.56 9.56 18.19
CA LYS A 9 -2.64 10.25 17.30
C LYS A 9 -2.30 9.34 16.14
N LEU A 10 -2.35 9.89 14.93
CA LEU A 10 -1.94 9.16 13.74
C LEU A 10 -0.45 8.84 13.81
N GLU A 11 -0.11 7.57 13.58
CA GLU A 11 1.26 7.10 13.42
C GLU A 11 2.02 7.92 12.38
N SER A 12 3.31 8.14 12.63
CA SER A 12 4.14 8.92 11.71
C SER A 12 4.28 8.22 10.35
N LYS A 13 4.53 9.01 9.30
CA LYS A 13 4.89 8.46 7.98
C LYS A 13 6.09 7.51 8.05
N LYS A 14 7.06 7.75 8.95
CA LYS A 14 8.22 6.87 9.14
C LYS A 14 7.78 5.49 9.64
N ALA A 15 6.82 5.44 10.57
CA ALA A 15 6.26 4.17 11.04
C ALA A 15 5.49 3.43 9.94
N PHE A 16 4.79 4.14 9.05
CA PHE A 16 4.18 3.53 7.86
C PHE A 16 5.26 2.93 6.95
N LEU A 17 6.32 3.69 6.66
CA LEU A 17 7.42 3.24 5.80
C LEU A 17 8.06 1.96 6.34
N GLU A 18 8.42 1.95 7.62
CA GLU A 18 9.03 0.80 8.28
C GLU A 18 8.13 -0.45 8.22
N LYS A 19 6.83 -0.30 8.49
CA LYS A 19 5.86 -1.40 8.37
C LYS A 19 5.75 -1.94 6.94
N ILE A 20 5.80 -1.07 5.93
CA ILE A 20 5.71 -1.46 4.52
C ILE A 20 6.99 -2.15 4.07
N GLU A 21 8.15 -1.62 4.43
CA GLU A 21 9.45 -2.21 4.14
C GLU A 21 9.57 -3.59 4.79
N ASN A 22 9.24 -3.71 6.08
CA ASN A 22 9.27 -4.99 6.79
C ASN A 22 8.31 -6.03 6.20
N HIS A 23 7.18 -5.60 5.63
CA HIS A 23 6.25 -6.50 4.97
C HIS A 23 6.77 -7.01 3.62
N TYR A 24 7.25 -6.11 2.76
CA TYR A 24 7.61 -6.48 1.39
C TYR A 24 9.06 -6.94 1.21
N LYS A 25 9.99 -6.52 2.06
CA LYS A 25 11.40 -6.93 1.96
C LYS A 25 11.59 -8.45 1.86
N PRO A 26 11.01 -9.29 2.76
CA PRO A 26 11.14 -10.74 2.64
C PRO A 26 10.40 -11.34 1.44
N ILE A 27 9.41 -10.64 0.89
CA ILE A 27 8.66 -11.07 -0.31
C ILE A 27 9.49 -10.83 -1.57
N THR A 28 10.15 -9.66 -1.63
CA THR A 28 10.91 -9.25 -2.81
C THR A 28 12.23 -9.96 -2.94
N ASP A 29 12.88 -10.34 -1.82
CA ASP A 29 14.06 -11.22 -1.81
C ASP A 29 15.12 -10.83 -2.86
N GLU A 30 15.43 -9.53 -2.96
CA GLU A 30 16.38 -8.93 -3.93
C GLU A 30 16.02 -9.10 -5.42
N LYS A 31 14.84 -9.65 -5.74
CA LYS A 31 14.34 -9.84 -7.12
C LYS A 31 13.83 -8.55 -7.77
N ILE A 32 13.76 -7.46 -7.00
CA ILE A 32 13.40 -6.12 -7.45
C ILE A 32 14.58 -5.19 -7.16
N PRO A 33 14.99 -4.32 -8.11
CA PRO A 33 16.04 -3.35 -7.87
C PRO A 33 15.77 -2.53 -6.60
N GLU A 34 16.77 -2.40 -5.73
CA GLU A 34 16.64 -1.74 -4.42
C GLU A 34 16.11 -0.30 -4.55
N SER A 35 16.52 0.42 -5.59
CA SER A 35 16.03 1.77 -5.89
C SER A 35 14.52 1.81 -6.14
N ILE A 36 14.01 0.89 -6.96
CA ILE A 36 12.57 0.75 -7.25
C ILE A 36 11.81 0.35 -5.99
N PHE A 37 12.34 -0.61 -5.23
CA PHE A 37 11.75 -1.07 -3.98
C PHE A 37 11.65 0.06 -2.94
N SER A 38 12.74 0.79 -2.72
CA SER A 38 12.78 1.92 -1.78
C SER A 38 11.82 3.03 -2.18
N ASP A 39 11.78 3.38 -3.47
CA ASP A 39 10.85 4.40 -3.98
C ASP A 39 9.39 3.96 -3.84
N LEU A 40 9.09 2.68 -4.12
CA LEU A 40 7.74 2.12 -3.93
C LEU A 40 7.30 2.23 -2.48
N CYS A 41 8.15 1.82 -1.53
CA CYS A 41 7.83 1.87 -0.10
C CYS A 41 7.58 3.31 0.35
N LYS A 42 8.41 4.27 -0.08
CA LYS A 42 8.21 5.71 0.18
C LYS A 42 6.91 6.24 -0.42
N TYR A 43 6.60 5.84 -1.65
CA TYR A 43 5.37 6.22 -2.34
C TYR A 43 4.14 5.72 -1.59
N LEU A 44 4.10 4.43 -1.24
CA LEU A 44 3.01 3.83 -0.47
C LEU A 44 2.86 4.47 0.91
N ALA A 45 3.96 4.67 1.65
CA ALA A 45 3.92 5.31 2.96
C ALA A 45 3.32 6.72 2.86
N ARG A 46 3.64 7.48 1.81
CA ARG A 46 3.05 8.81 1.57
C ARG A 46 1.58 8.75 1.19
N SER A 47 1.21 7.87 0.28
CA SER A 47 -0.16 7.73 -0.20
C SER A 47 -1.09 7.26 0.93
N LEU A 48 -0.74 6.17 1.61
CA LEU A 48 -1.53 5.57 2.68
C LEU A 48 -1.62 6.49 3.88
N HIS A 49 -0.54 7.16 4.30
CA HIS A 49 -0.61 8.13 5.39
C HIS A 49 -1.55 9.31 5.06
N LYS A 50 -1.57 9.78 3.79
CA LYS A 50 -2.52 10.82 3.34
C LYS A 50 -3.97 10.30 3.38
N SER A 51 -4.20 9.07 2.92
CA SER A 51 -5.51 8.41 2.98
C SER A 51 -5.99 8.25 4.42
N TYR A 52 -5.15 7.74 5.31
CA TYR A 52 -5.43 7.59 6.74
C TYR A 52 -5.77 8.92 7.41
N LYS A 53 -4.98 9.98 7.16
CA LYS A 53 -5.28 11.32 7.66
C LYS A 53 -6.64 11.84 7.19
N THR A 54 -7.00 11.56 5.93
CA THR A 54 -8.28 11.97 5.33
C THR A 54 -9.45 11.19 5.92
N LEU A 55 -9.34 9.86 6.01
CA LEU A 55 -10.35 8.98 6.58
C LEU A 55 -10.59 9.29 8.06
N ARG A 56 -9.53 9.54 8.83
CA ARG A 56 -9.63 9.98 10.23
C ARG A 56 -10.39 11.31 10.38
N LYS A 57 -10.27 12.23 9.43
CA LYS A 57 -11.01 13.50 9.42
C LYS A 57 -12.48 13.27 9.05
N ARG A 58 -12.76 12.39 8.09
CA ARG A 58 -14.12 12.08 7.60
C ARG A 58 -14.93 11.23 8.58
N HIS A 59 -14.28 10.33 9.30
CA HIS A 59 -14.93 9.36 10.20
C HIS A 59 -14.44 9.55 11.64
N PRO A 60 -14.98 10.56 12.37
CA PRO A 60 -14.52 10.88 13.72
C PRO A 60 -14.79 9.76 14.73
N GLN A 61 -15.78 8.90 14.47
CA GLN A 61 -16.09 7.70 15.28
C GLN A 61 -15.07 6.58 15.08
N SER A 62 -14.28 6.60 14.00
CA SER A 62 -13.29 5.57 13.66
C SER A 62 -11.85 6.07 13.82
N LYS A 63 -11.62 7.10 14.65
CA LYS A 63 -10.28 7.69 14.86
C LYS A 63 -9.25 6.67 15.31
N GLU A 64 -9.66 5.70 16.13
CA GLU A 64 -8.81 4.59 16.59
C GLU A 64 -8.40 3.67 15.43
N ARG A 65 -9.32 3.30 14.53
CA ARG A 65 -9.01 2.46 13.37
C ARG A 65 -7.96 3.09 12.45
N TYR A 66 -8.01 4.41 12.32
CA TYR A 66 -7.14 5.20 11.46
C TYR A 66 -5.99 5.89 12.21
N SER A 67 -5.73 5.51 13.46
CA SER A 67 -4.53 5.99 14.17
C SER A 67 -3.30 5.15 13.84
N SER A 68 -3.48 3.85 13.57
CA SER A 68 -2.40 2.91 13.30
C SER A 68 -2.56 2.20 11.96
N PHE A 69 -1.48 2.17 11.19
CA PHE A 69 -1.45 1.46 9.91
C PHE A 69 -1.60 -0.06 10.10
N LYS A 70 -2.52 -0.66 9.34
CA LYS A 70 -2.72 -2.12 9.31
C LYS A 70 -2.23 -2.71 7.99
N ILE A 71 -1.36 -3.72 8.08
CA ILE A 71 -0.79 -4.43 6.92
C ILE A 71 -1.85 -4.96 5.96
N LYS A 72 -3.01 -5.40 6.47
CA LYS A 72 -4.12 -5.85 5.62
C LYS A 72 -4.61 -4.81 4.61
N ASP A 73 -4.37 -3.52 4.84
CA ASP A 73 -4.76 -2.47 3.90
C ASP A 73 -3.83 -2.41 2.68
N LEU A 74 -2.67 -3.09 2.72
CA LEU A 74 -1.82 -3.33 1.55
C LEU A 74 -2.45 -4.30 0.55
N GLN A 75 -3.30 -5.21 1.02
CA GLN A 75 -4.01 -6.18 0.21
C GLN A 75 -5.30 -5.60 -0.40
N TYR A 76 -5.63 -4.35 -0.08
CA TYR A 76 -6.83 -3.72 -0.63
C TYR A 76 -6.64 -3.45 -2.14
N PRO A 77 -7.66 -3.68 -3.00
CA PRO A 77 -7.52 -3.55 -4.45
C PRO A 77 -7.00 -2.19 -4.91
N PHE A 78 -7.39 -1.10 -4.23
CA PHE A 78 -6.86 0.23 -4.52
C PHE A 78 -5.34 0.33 -4.26
N THR A 79 -4.85 -0.29 -3.19
CA THR A 79 -3.40 -0.30 -2.89
C THR A 79 -2.65 -1.12 -3.95
N GLN A 80 -3.16 -2.29 -4.33
CA GLN A 80 -2.60 -3.10 -5.41
C GLN A 80 -2.58 -2.32 -6.74
N TYR A 81 -3.66 -1.59 -7.05
CA TYR A 81 -3.70 -0.69 -8.20
C TYR A 81 -2.59 0.38 -8.14
N CYS A 82 -2.43 1.06 -7.01
CA CYS A 82 -1.37 2.05 -6.81
C CYS A 82 0.03 1.45 -7.01
N ILE A 83 0.28 0.23 -6.54
CA ILE A 83 1.55 -0.48 -6.70
C ILE A 83 1.81 -0.75 -8.18
N THR A 84 0.85 -1.37 -8.88
CA THR A 84 1.01 -1.70 -10.30
C THR A 84 1.19 -0.46 -11.16
N ASN A 85 0.46 0.62 -10.89
CA ASN A 85 0.61 1.87 -11.64
C ASN A 85 1.99 2.50 -11.42
N PHE A 86 2.43 2.56 -10.16
CA PHE A 86 3.78 3.04 -9.83
C PHE A 86 4.88 2.23 -10.54
N LEU A 87 4.77 0.90 -10.52
CA LEU A 87 5.75 0.03 -11.18
C LEU A 87 5.75 0.22 -12.68
N LYS A 88 4.57 0.40 -13.30
CA LYS A 88 4.45 0.66 -14.74
C LYS A 88 5.05 1.99 -15.15
N GLU A 89 4.92 3.03 -14.32
CA GLU A 89 5.55 4.34 -14.53
C GLU A 89 7.07 4.27 -14.38
N LYS A 90 7.58 3.46 -13.44
CA LYS A 90 9.02 3.33 -13.17
C LYS A 90 9.74 2.42 -14.14
N ASP A 91 9.13 1.30 -14.52
CA ASP A 91 9.67 0.32 -15.45
C ASP A 91 8.51 -0.39 -16.18
N ALA A 92 8.11 0.18 -17.31
CA ALA A 92 7.02 -0.34 -18.13
C ALA A 92 7.30 -1.74 -18.72
N ILE A 93 8.56 -2.19 -18.75
CA ILE A 93 8.93 -3.50 -19.30
C ILE A 93 8.79 -4.57 -18.21
N ASN A 94 9.29 -4.30 -17.01
CA ASN A 94 9.33 -5.29 -15.93
C ASN A 94 8.20 -5.16 -14.90
N TYR A 95 7.29 -4.19 -15.03
CA TYR A 95 6.24 -3.95 -14.04
C TYR A 95 5.43 -5.22 -13.71
N SER A 96 5.09 -6.03 -14.71
CA SER A 96 4.29 -7.25 -14.52
C SER A 96 5.06 -8.29 -13.70
N LYS A 97 6.37 -8.44 -13.96
CA LYS A 97 7.26 -9.29 -13.18
C LYS A 97 7.33 -8.81 -11.73
N TYR A 98 7.53 -7.51 -11.52
CA TYR A 98 7.61 -6.93 -10.17
C TYR A 98 6.28 -7.04 -9.42
N SER A 99 5.15 -6.75 -10.06
CA SER A 99 3.82 -6.89 -9.46
C SER A 99 3.54 -8.33 -9.05
N LYS A 100 3.86 -9.33 -9.89
CA LYS A 100 3.71 -10.75 -9.54
C LYS A 100 4.52 -11.14 -8.31
N ILE A 101 5.75 -10.65 -8.20
CA ILE A 101 6.60 -10.89 -7.02
C ILE A 101 5.94 -10.27 -5.77
N ILE A 102 5.55 -8.99 -5.83
CA ILE A 102 5.00 -8.26 -4.70
C ILE A 102 3.66 -8.84 -4.23
N PHE A 103 2.80 -9.23 -5.17
CA PHE A 103 1.50 -9.81 -4.86
C PHE A 103 1.54 -11.32 -4.63
N GLN A 104 2.71 -11.95 -4.81
CA GLN A 104 2.89 -13.40 -4.73
C GLN A 104 1.91 -14.15 -5.64
N MET A 105 1.70 -13.60 -6.84
CA MET A 105 0.75 -14.12 -7.83
C MET A 105 1.46 -14.92 -8.92
N THR A 106 0.80 -15.97 -9.38
CA THR A 106 1.12 -16.67 -10.63
C THR A 106 0.76 -15.83 -11.85
N GLU A 107 1.20 -16.27 -13.03
CA GLU A 107 0.85 -15.63 -14.30
C GLU A 107 -0.67 -15.55 -14.54
N ASN A 108 -1.39 -16.63 -14.21
CA ASN A 108 -2.83 -16.69 -14.42
C ASN A 108 -3.58 -15.76 -13.46
N GLU A 109 -3.20 -15.77 -12.17
CA GLU A 109 -3.78 -14.87 -11.17
C GLU A 109 -3.52 -13.40 -11.52
N PHE A 110 -2.33 -13.08 -12.04
CA PHE A 110 -2.01 -11.72 -12.46
C PHE A 110 -2.83 -11.27 -13.67
N LYS A 111 -3.05 -12.15 -14.66
CA LYS A 111 -3.94 -11.85 -15.80
C LYS A 111 -5.37 -11.59 -15.35
N ASP A 112 -5.88 -12.34 -14.38
CA ASP A 112 -7.22 -12.14 -13.85
C ASP A 112 -7.32 -10.86 -13.01
N TYR A 113 -6.28 -10.54 -12.24
CA TYR A 113 -6.12 -9.23 -11.60
C TYR A 113 -6.15 -8.09 -12.62
N GLU A 114 -5.40 -8.17 -13.72
CA GLU A 114 -5.35 -7.12 -14.74
C GLU A 114 -6.72 -6.87 -15.39
N LYS A 115 -7.51 -7.92 -15.63
CA LYS A 115 -8.90 -7.77 -16.11
C LYS A 115 -9.79 -7.01 -15.12
N GLN A 116 -9.64 -7.28 -13.82
CA GLN A 116 -10.43 -6.63 -12.76
C GLN A 116 -9.95 -5.20 -12.45
N LYS A 117 -8.65 -4.93 -12.66
CA LYS A 117 -8.01 -3.63 -12.42
C LYS A 117 -8.67 -2.49 -13.18
N HIS A 118 -9.22 -2.76 -14.36
CA HIS A 118 -9.91 -1.76 -15.19
C HIS A 118 -11.01 -1.00 -14.44
N ALA A 119 -11.65 -1.61 -13.42
CA ALA A 119 -12.68 -0.94 -12.60
C ALA A 119 -12.16 0.26 -11.79
N TYR A 120 -10.84 0.35 -11.56
CA TYR A 120 -10.20 1.47 -10.84
C TYR A 120 -9.46 2.44 -11.78
N GLU A 121 -9.23 2.07 -13.03
CA GLU A 121 -8.64 2.97 -14.05
C GLU A 121 -9.67 3.93 -14.67
N THR A 122 -10.95 3.57 -14.61
CA THR A 122 -12.06 4.28 -15.28
C THR A 122 -12.88 5.19 -14.35
N LYS A 123 -12.39 5.50 -13.16
CA LYS A 123 -13.06 6.38 -12.18
C LYS A 123 -12.32 7.68 -11.93
#